data_AF-A0AAD2G2N2-F1
#
_entry.id   AF-A0AAD2G2N2-F1
#
_cell.length_a   1.000
_cell.length_b   1.000
_cell.length_c   1.000
_cell.angle_alpha   90.00
_cell.angle_beta   90.00
_cell.angle_gamma   90.00
#
_symmetry.space_group_name_H-M   'P 1'
#
loop_
_entity.id
_entity.type
_entity.pdbx_description
1 polymer ?
#
loop_
_entity_poly.entity_id
_entity_poly.type
_entity_poly.pdbx_seq_one_letter_code
_entity_poly.pdbx_strand_id
1 'polypeptide(L)'
;MGFPPFSITLAIIESLPNSRSLTWSLPSARPLRAPKHRGHLDHATSFSSLSWWSKGNVEVDNWAVAYRHQLEASNQLIAPNARFFTELAALYIRDVKHSRLDPDYIQELVALPALRKRWREKLTVTPEAESETDWTSLARAMRSLPAGVQRWTTKHVVGMCGVGKFKVRWGYDTSAACPCCGEFEDHLHIPRCMAPSTSAEWDRQTVALELWLDTQVTDPAIKHALLSLLKGVCDPSLPSIRVVPGRLRSAFQSQQCIGYQGLLEGRLSCQWAPLQEEYLQSRGSQRSPTLWASRLLHQLILLGFQLWAHRNLVQHLEDNVQ
;
A
#
# COMPACT_ATOMS: atom_id res chain seq x y z
N MET A 1 -32.58 -10.50 6.95
CA MET A 1 -32.17 -9.72 8.13
C MET A 1 -30.86 -9.01 7.77
N GLY A 2 -30.86 -7.69 7.84
CA GLY A 2 -29.80 -6.83 7.30
C GLY A 2 -28.51 -6.90 8.11
N PHE A 3 -27.38 -6.83 7.39
CA PHE A 3 -26.04 -6.71 7.96
C PHE A 3 -25.89 -5.40 8.77
N PRO A 4 -25.23 -5.41 9.93
CA PRO A 4 -24.80 -4.16 10.56
C PRO A 4 -23.57 -3.61 9.83
N PRO A 5 -23.43 -2.29 9.68
CA PRO A 5 -22.21 -1.69 9.16
C PRO A 5 -21.10 -1.80 10.21
N PHE A 6 -19.93 -2.29 9.79
CA PHE A 6 -18.70 -2.21 10.58
C PHE A 6 -18.34 -0.73 10.79
N SER A 7 -18.56 -0.22 12.00
CA SER A 7 -18.08 1.10 12.41
C SER A 7 -16.57 1.01 12.69
N ILE A 8 -15.75 1.62 11.84
CA ILE A 8 -14.34 1.87 12.14
C ILE A 8 -14.30 3.14 12.99
N THR A 9 -14.23 2.99 14.31
CA THR A 9 -14.01 4.10 15.22
C THR A 9 -12.56 4.59 15.05
N LEU A 10 -12.39 5.74 14.41
CA LEU A 10 -11.11 6.46 14.38
C LEU A 10 -10.91 7.11 15.75
N ALA A 11 -10.08 6.51 16.60
CA ALA A 11 -9.67 7.13 17.86
C ALA A 11 -8.68 8.27 17.55
N ILE A 12 -9.17 9.51 17.56
CA ILE A 12 -8.32 10.69 17.65
C ILE A 12 -7.80 10.72 19.09
N ILE A 13 -6.49 10.56 19.27
CA ILE A 13 -5.83 10.76 20.57
C ILE A 13 -5.89 12.26 20.87
N GLU A 14 -6.84 12.65 21.70
CA GLU A 14 -6.89 13.97 22.33
C GLU A 14 -5.74 14.09 23.34
N SER A 15 -4.88 15.08 23.14
CA SER A 15 -4.12 15.69 24.23
C SER A 15 -4.57 17.13 24.38
N LEU A 16 -5.79 17.34 24.86
CA LEU A 16 -6.24 18.63 25.38
C LEU A 16 -7.10 18.40 26.64
N PRO A 17 -6.80 19.06 27.76
CA PRO A 17 -7.60 18.96 28.97
C PRO A 17 -8.88 19.79 28.81
N ASN A 18 -9.96 19.30 29.44
CA ASN A 18 -11.33 19.84 29.50
C ASN A 18 -12.29 19.40 28.40
N SER A 19 -13.00 18.32 28.72
CA SER A 19 -14.28 17.91 28.17
C SER A 19 -15.31 19.04 28.17
N ARG A 20 -15.74 19.47 26.98
CA ARG A 20 -17.12 19.92 26.73
C ARG A 20 -17.56 19.41 25.36
N SER A 21 -18.71 18.76 25.35
CA SER A 21 -19.48 18.28 24.20
C SER A 21 -19.28 19.08 22.91
N LEU A 22 -18.77 18.44 21.86
CA LEU A 22 -18.76 18.98 20.49
C LEU A 22 -20.16 18.88 19.89
N THR A 23 -20.96 19.94 20.02
CA THR A 23 -22.14 20.17 19.17
C THR A 23 -21.70 20.90 17.90
N TRP A 24 -21.89 20.27 16.74
CA TRP A 24 -21.70 20.91 15.45
C TRP A 24 -22.91 21.79 15.12
N SER A 25 -22.79 23.09 15.33
CA SER A 25 -23.69 24.07 14.73
C SER A 25 -23.13 24.50 13.37
N LEU A 26 -23.66 23.92 12.29
CA LEU A 26 -23.46 24.45 10.93
C LEU A 26 -24.22 25.78 10.81
N PRO A 27 -23.56 26.92 10.53
CA PRO A 27 -24.27 28.11 10.11
C PRO A 27 -24.90 27.83 8.74
N SER A 28 -26.22 27.98 8.63
CA SER A 28 -27.00 27.79 7.39
C SER A 28 -26.79 28.90 6.35
N ALA A 29 -25.57 29.41 6.20
CA ALA A 29 -25.24 30.36 5.15
C ALA A 29 -25.04 29.59 3.84
N ARG A 30 -26.03 29.63 2.94
CA ARG A 30 -25.82 29.21 1.55
C ARG A 30 -24.64 30.02 0.98
N PRO A 31 -23.58 29.38 0.47
CA PRO A 31 -22.52 30.13 -0.20
C PRO A 31 -23.12 30.82 -1.43
N LEU A 32 -22.84 32.12 -1.57
CA LEU A 32 -23.13 32.87 -2.80
C LEU A 32 -22.48 32.11 -3.96
N ARG A 33 -23.29 31.52 -4.85
CA ARG A 33 -22.78 30.90 -6.08
C ARG A 33 -22.41 32.03 -7.04
N ALA A 34 -21.13 32.34 -7.13
CA ALA A 34 -20.62 33.14 -8.23
C ALA A 34 -20.92 32.42 -9.56
N PRO A 35 -21.35 33.14 -10.62
CA PRO A 35 -21.53 32.53 -11.92
C PRO A 35 -20.18 32.02 -12.45
N LYS A 36 -20.21 30.93 -13.21
CA LYS A 36 -19.00 30.37 -13.83
C LYS A 36 -18.60 31.27 -15.00
N HIS A 37 -17.42 31.87 -14.95
CA HIS A 37 -16.89 32.74 -16.00
C HIS A 37 -15.67 32.08 -16.67
N ARG A 38 -15.50 32.29 -17.98
CA ARG A 38 -14.27 31.85 -18.68
C ARG A 38 -13.12 32.78 -18.30
N GLY A 39 -11.94 32.21 -18.07
CA GLY A 39 -10.71 32.99 -17.90
C GLY A 39 -10.29 33.67 -19.20
N HIS A 40 -9.46 34.72 -19.10
CA HIS A 40 -8.77 35.34 -20.23
C HIS A 40 -9.68 35.88 -21.35
N LEU A 41 -10.88 36.38 -20.99
CA LEU A 41 -11.81 36.96 -21.97
C LEU A 41 -11.31 38.28 -22.58
N ASP A 42 -10.40 38.95 -21.89
CA ASP A 42 -9.70 40.17 -22.31
C ASP A 42 -8.76 39.96 -23.51
N HIS A 43 -8.38 38.71 -23.83
CA HIS A 43 -7.60 38.40 -25.03
C HIS A 43 -8.41 38.52 -26.32
N ALA A 44 -9.73 38.39 -26.25
CA ALA A 44 -10.62 38.41 -27.42
C ALA A 44 -11.64 39.55 -27.39
N THR A 45 -11.89 40.15 -26.22
CA THR A 45 -12.90 41.19 -26.00
C THR A 45 -12.28 42.34 -25.23
N SER A 46 -12.50 43.57 -25.68
CA SER A 46 -12.01 44.77 -24.97
C SER A 46 -12.46 44.77 -23.51
N PHE A 47 -11.58 45.17 -22.58
CA PHE A 47 -11.91 45.27 -21.16
C PHE A 47 -13.18 46.09 -20.91
N SER A 48 -13.39 47.17 -21.67
CA SER A 48 -14.57 48.04 -21.54
C SER A 48 -15.89 47.30 -21.74
N SER A 49 -15.94 46.30 -22.63
CA SER A 49 -17.12 45.51 -22.97
C SER A 49 -17.28 44.25 -22.13
N LEU A 50 -16.39 43.99 -21.16
CA LEU A 50 -16.52 42.89 -20.22
C LEU A 50 -17.60 43.17 -19.16
N SER A 51 -18.27 42.10 -18.71
CA SER A 51 -19.18 42.17 -17.56
C SER A 51 -18.42 42.50 -16.27
N TRP A 52 -19.13 42.99 -15.25
CA TRP A 52 -18.53 43.36 -13.96
C TRP A 52 -17.67 42.23 -13.36
N TRP A 53 -18.18 40.99 -13.34
CA TRP A 53 -17.44 39.82 -12.86
C TRP A 53 -16.22 39.48 -13.71
N SER A 54 -16.29 39.69 -15.03
CA SER A 54 -15.18 39.42 -15.94
C SER A 54 -14.07 40.46 -15.80
N LYS A 55 -14.43 41.73 -15.56
CA LYS A 55 -13.47 42.79 -15.21
C LYS A 55 -12.74 42.47 -13.91
N GLY A 56 -13.49 42.09 -12.87
CA GLY A 56 -12.91 41.70 -11.59
C GLY A 56 -11.96 40.51 -11.69
N ASN A 57 -12.26 39.52 -12.56
CA ASN A 57 -11.35 38.40 -12.79
C ASN A 57 -10.01 38.85 -13.41
N VAL A 58 -10.05 39.73 -14.42
CA VAL A 58 -8.85 40.29 -15.07
C VAL A 58 -8.03 41.12 -14.08
N GLU A 59 -8.68 41.92 -13.24
CA GLU A 59 -8.01 42.71 -12.21
C GLU A 59 -7.28 41.83 -11.19
N VAL A 60 -7.94 40.78 -10.70
CA VAL A 60 -7.35 39.84 -9.74
C VAL A 60 -6.18 39.05 -10.35
N ASP A 61 -6.29 38.61 -11.61
CA ASP A 61 -5.19 37.94 -12.32
C ASP A 61 -3.98 38.89 -12.48
N ASN A 62 -4.21 40.15 -12.86
CA ASN A 62 -3.15 41.14 -12.97
C ASN A 62 -2.46 41.41 -11.62
N TRP A 63 -3.24 41.50 -10.53
CA TRP A 63 -2.68 41.63 -9.19
C TRP A 63 -1.86 40.40 -8.77
N ALA A 64 -2.31 39.20 -9.12
CA ALA A 64 -1.57 37.97 -8.84
C ALA A 64 -0.23 37.93 -9.60
N VAL A 65 -0.20 38.35 -10.88
CA VAL A 65 1.03 38.47 -11.68
C VAL A 65 1.99 39.49 -11.08
N ALA A 66 1.50 40.68 -10.71
CA ALA A 66 2.31 41.73 -10.10
C ALA A 66 2.91 41.25 -8.76
N TYR A 67 2.11 40.59 -7.92
CA TYR A 67 2.57 40.04 -6.66
C TYR A 67 3.62 38.92 -6.85
N ARG A 68 3.45 38.06 -7.86
CA ARG A 68 4.46 37.06 -8.22
C ARG A 68 5.80 37.71 -8.58
N HIS A 69 5.80 38.78 -9.38
CA HIS A 69 7.04 39.50 -9.70
C HIS A 69 7.69 40.14 -8.48
N GLN A 70 6.90 40.64 -7.53
CA GLN A 70 7.43 41.14 -6.25
C GLN A 70 8.12 40.03 -5.44
N LEU A 71 7.52 38.84 -5.40
CA LEU A 71 8.08 37.66 -4.72
C LEU A 71 9.36 37.15 -5.40
N GLU A 72 9.40 37.13 -6.74
CA GLU A 72 10.61 36.80 -7.51
C GLU A 72 11.75 37.77 -7.21
N ALA A 73 11.46 39.08 -7.18
CA ALA A 73 12.43 40.12 -6.86
C ALA A 73 12.95 40.03 -5.42
N SER A 74 12.15 39.54 -4.47
CA SER A 74 12.54 39.33 -3.07
C SER A 74 13.14 37.93 -2.80
N ASN A 75 13.34 37.11 -3.83
CA ASN A 75 13.81 35.72 -3.74
C ASN A 75 12.91 34.83 -2.84
N GLN A 76 11.62 35.16 -2.75
CA GLN A 76 10.60 34.36 -2.05
C GLN A 76 9.81 33.52 -3.06
N LEU A 77 10.36 32.37 -3.46
CA LEU A 77 9.78 31.52 -4.50
C LEU A 77 8.43 30.86 -4.14
N ILE A 78 8.00 30.94 -2.87
CA ILE A 78 6.75 30.35 -2.38
C ILE A 78 5.94 31.43 -1.68
N ALA A 79 4.80 31.80 -2.29
CA ALA A 79 3.83 32.70 -1.67
C ALA A 79 3.20 32.04 -0.44
N PRO A 80 3.01 32.77 0.68
CA PRO A 80 2.26 32.25 1.82
C PRO A 80 0.80 32.00 1.41
N ASN A 81 0.31 30.78 1.59
CA ASN A 81 -1.11 30.45 1.41
C ASN A 81 -1.86 30.87 2.68
N ALA A 82 -2.33 32.12 2.73
CA ALA A 82 -3.14 32.60 3.85
C ALA A 82 -4.51 31.93 3.87
N ARG A 83 -5.08 31.73 5.07
CA ARG A 83 -6.47 31.29 5.21
C ARG A 83 -7.40 32.38 4.69
N PHE A 84 -8.32 32.04 3.79
CA PHE A 84 -9.35 33.00 3.39
C PHE A 84 -10.38 33.11 4.50
N PHE A 85 -10.94 34.30 4.71
CA PHE A 85 -11.99 34.52 5.70
C PHE A 85 -13.23 33.64 5.44
N THR A 86 -13.43 33.20 4.20
CA THR A 86 -14.53 32.32 3.76
C THR A 86 -14.24 30.83 3.97
N GLU A 87 -13.02 30.44 4.31
CA GLU A 87 -12.67 29.04 4.52
C GLU A 87 -13.19 28.57 5.88
N LEU A 88 -14.23 27.73 5.85
CA LEU A 88 -14.79 27.09 7.04
C LEU A 88 -13.77 26.25 7.79
N ALA A 89 -12.87 25.57 7.06
CA ALA A 89 -11.76 24.80 7.60
C ALA A 89 -10.56 24.88 6.65
N ALA A 90 -9.35 24.72 7.20
CA ALA A 90 -8.11 24.64 6.44
C ALA A 90 -7.19 23.59 7.08
N LEU A 91 -6.49 22.82 6.24
CA LEU A 91 -5.52 21.84 6.70
C LEU A 91 -4.12 22.47 6.72
N TYR A 92 -3.48 22.38 7.88
CA TYR A 92 -2.10 22.81 8.08
C TYR A 92 -1.24 21.59 8.36
N ILE A 93 -0.11 21.50 7.65
CA ILE A 93 0.90 20.48 7.90
C ILE A 93 2.21 21.22 8.08
N ARG A 94 2.84 21.07 9.25
CA ARG A 94 4.05 21.82 9.63
C ARG A 94 3.88 23.34 9.43
N ASP A 95 2.75 23.86 9.91
CA ASP A 95 2.35 25.27 9.81
C ASP A 95 2.13 25.83 8.39
N VAL A 96 2.19 24.98 7.36
CA VAL A 96 1.88 25.36 5.99
C VAL A 96 0.45 24.97 5.66
N LYS A 97 -0.35 25.94 5.23
CA LYS A 97 -1.71 25.68 4.73
C LYS A 97 -1.63 25.01 3.36
N HIS A 98 -2.22 23.83 3.24
CA HIS A 98 -2.30 23.13 1.96
C HIS A 98 -3.52 23.59 1.15
N SER A 99 -3.30 23.98 -0.10
CA SER A 99 -4.35 24.36 -1.06
C SER A 99 -5.10 23.16 -1.63
N ARG A 100 -4.49 21.97 -1.55
CA ARG A 100 -5.04 20.69 -2.00
C ARG A 100 -4.95 19.67 -0.89
N LEU A 101 -6.03 18.92 -0.69
CA LEU A 101 -6.04 17.73 0.14
C LEU A 101 -5.57 16.57 -0.75
N ASP A 102 -4.37 16.06 -0.49
CA ASP A 102 -3.88 14.80 -1.07
C ASP A 102 -4.24 13.67 -0.09
N PRO A 103 -5.23 12.80 -0.42
CA PRO A 103 -5.65 11.75 0.48
C PRO A 103 -4.53 10.79 0.86
N ASP A 104 -3.61 10.50 -0.06
CA ASP A 104 -2.52 9.54 0.18
C ASP A 104 -1.51 10.15 1.17
N TYR A 105 -1.14 11.42 0.96
CA TYR A 105 -0.25 12.14 1.87
C TYR A 105 -0.86 12.32 3.27
N ILE A 106 -2.16 12.62 3.35
CA ILE A 106 -2.87 12.74 4.63
C ILE A 106 -2.91 11.40 5.35
N GLN A 107 -3.22 10.31 4.64
CA GLN A 107 -3.20 8.98 5.24
C GLN A 107 -1.80 8.60 5.72
N GLU A 108 -0.76 8.92 4.98
CA GLU A 108 0.63 8.68 5.39
C GLU A 108 0.93 9.43 6.70
N LEU A 109 0.64 10.73 6.77
CA LEU A 109 0.91 11.53 7.98
C LEU A 109 0.15 11.05 9.21
N VAL A 110 -1.11 10.64 9.05
CA VAL A 110 -1.98 10.25 10.17
C VAL A 110 -1.72 8.80 10.58
N ALA A 111 -1.65 7.88 9.62
CA ALA A 111 -1.64 6.44 9.90
C ALA A 111 -0.22 5.84 10.00
N LEU A 112 0.76 6.35 9.24
CA LEU A 112 2.09 5.75 9.18
C LEU A 112 2.83 5.76 10.53
N PRO A 113 2.78 6.84 11.36
CA PRO A 113 3.43 6.81 12.68
C PRO A 113 2.88 5.70 13.59
N ALA A 114 1.56 5.53 13.63
CA ALA A 114 0.91 4.47 14.39
C ALA A 114 1.21 3.08 13.82
N LEU A 115 1.24 2.94 12.49
CA LEU A 115 1.57 1.71 11.80
C LEU A 115 3.02 1.27 12.07
N ARG A 116 3.99 2.19 11.93
CA ARG A 116 5.40 1.96 12.26
C ARG A 116 5.59 1.58 13.74
N LYS A 117 4.85 2.21 14.65
CA LYS A 117 4.86 1.84 16.07
C LYS A 117 4.42 0.38 16.25
N ARG A 118 3.29 -0.01 15.64
CA ARG A 118 2.81 -1.40 15.68
C ARG A 118 3.81 -2.37 15.05
N TRP A 119 4.44 -2.01 13.92
CA TRP A 119 5.42 -2.86 13.27
C TRP A 119 6.61 -3.18 14.17
N ARG A 120 7.13 -2.17 14.88
CA ARG A 120 8.19 -2.33 15.88
C ARG A 120 7.74 -3.18 17.06
N GLU A 121 6.57 -2.91 17.62
CA GLU A 121 6.04 -3.66 18.78
C GLU A 121 5.76 -5.13 18.46
N LYS A 122 5.39 -5.43 17.22
CA LYS A 122 5.10 -6.80 16.75
C LYS A 122 6.26 -7.45 16.00
N LEU A 123 7.39 -6.75 15.85
CA LEU A 123 8.56 -7.19 15.08
C LEU A 123 8.19 -7.75 13.69
N THR A 124 7.20 -7.14 13.04
CA THR A 124 6.69 -7.59 11.73
C THR A 124 7.45 -6.95 10.57
N VAL A 125 7.90 -5.71 10.76
CA VAL A 125 8.76 -4.97 9.83
C VAL A 125 9.75 -4.15 10.68
N THR A 126 11.05 -4.40 10.56
CA THR A 126 12.08 -3.59 11.22
C THR A 126 12.32 -2.28 10.44
N PRO A 127 12.91 -1.24 11.04
CA PRO A 127 13.27 -0.02 10.31
C PRO A 127 14.17 -0.29 9.09
N GLU A 128 15.09 -1.24 9.21
CA GLU A 128 15.98 -1.66 8.12
C GLU A 128 15.19 -2.34 7.00
N ALA A 129 14.32 -3.30 7.34
CA ALA A 129 13.43 -3.94 6.39
C ALA A 129 12.50 -2.95 5.69
N GLU A 130 12.01 -1.94 6.42
CA GLU A 130 11.19 -0.87 5.86
C GLU A 130 11.96 -0.06 4.82
N SER A 131 13.20 0.33 5.10
CA SER A 131 14.03 1.09 4.15
C SER A 131 14.43 0.29 2.90
N GLU A 132 14.56 -1.03 3.03
CA GLU A 132 14.95 -1.91 1.93
C GLU A 132 13.76 -2.32 1.04
N THR A 133 12.52 -2.12 1.48
CA THR A 133 11.32 -2.56 0.75
C THR A 133 10.97 -1.62 -0.40
N ASP A 134 10.67 -2.18 -1.58
CA ASP A 134 10.13 -1.44 -2.73
C ASP A 134 8.63 -1.16 -2.57
N TRP A 135 8.33 -0.11 -1.81
CA TRP A 135 6.96 0.37 -1.59
C TRP A 135 6.27 0.84 -2.87
N THR A 136 7.02 1.30 -3.88
CA THR A 136 6.47 1.79 -5.14
C THR A 136 5.90 0.63 -5.96
N SER A 137 6.67 -0.44 -6.12
CA SER A 137 6.23 -1.65 -6.80
C SER A 137 5.09 -2.32 -6.04
N LEU A 138 5.13 -2.34 -4.71
CA LEU A 138 4.05 -2.88 -3.88
C LEU A 138 2.76 -2.07 -4.05
N ALA A 139 2.81 -0.73 -4.00
CA ALA A 139 1.63 0.11 -4.20
C ALA A 139 0.99 -0.14 -5.58
N ARG A 140 1.82 -0.29 -6.63
CA ARG A 140 1.35 -0.62 -7.98
C ARG A 140 0.75 -2.04 -8.03
N ALA A 141 1.37 -3.01 -7.37
CA ALA A 141 0.88 -4.39 -7.30
C ALA A 141 -0.49 -4.43 -6.62
N MET A 142 -0.61 -3.81 -5.44
CA MET A 142 -1.85 -3.74 -4.66
C MET A 142 -3.00 -3.13 -5.47
N ARG A 143 -2.76 -2.03 -6.21
CA ARG A 143 -3.78 -1.42 -7.08
C ARG A 143 -4.26 -2.33 -8.21
N SER A 144 -3.44 -3.29 -8.64
CA SER A 144 -3.77 -4.23 -9.72
C SER A 144 -4.50 -5.49 -9.24
N LEU A 145 -4.49 -5.78 -7.92
CA LEU A 145 -5.17 -6.94 -7.36
C LEU A 145 -6.69 -6.73 -7.32
N PRO A 146 -7.50 -7.80 -7.41
CA PRO A 146 -8.93 -7.71 -7.13
C PRO A 146 -9.19 -7.18 -5.71
N ALA A 147 -10.24 -6.39 -5.51
CA ALA A 147 -10.54 -5.75 -4.22
C ALA A 147 -10.68 -6.75 -3.05
N GLY A 148 -11.17 -7.97 -3.32
CA GLY A 148 -11.20 -9.07 -2.34
C GLY A 148 -9.80 -9.48 -1.87
N VAL A 149 -8.87 -9.64 -2.81
CA VAL A 149 -7.48 -10.02 -2.53
C VAL A 149 -6.75 -8.88 -1.82
N GLN A 150 -6.95 -7.62 -2.22
CA GLN A 150 -6.35 -6.47 -1.52
C GLN A 150 -6.71 -6.47 -0.03
N ARG A 151 -8.00 -6.63 0.29
CA ARG A 151 -8.49 -6.71 1.68
C ARG A 151 -7.93 -7.92 2.41
N TRP A 152 -7.83 -9.06 1.73
CA TRP A 152 -7.21 -10.25 2.28
C TRP A 152 -5.74 -9.99 2.63
N THR A 153 -4.95 -9.43 1.71
CA THR A 153 -3.53 -9.14 1.93
C THR A 153 -3.33 -8.24 3.14
N THR A 154 -4.09 -7.14 3.24
CA THR A 154 -4.02 -6.24 4.41
C THR A 154 -4.34 -6.98 5.71
N LYS A 155 -5.37 -7.85 5.74
CA LYS A 155 -5.74 -8.63 6.92
C LYS A 155 -4.71 -9.72 7.25
N HIS A 156 -4.15 -10.36 6.23
CA HIS A 156 -3.18 -11.44 6.36
C HIS A 156 -1.86 -10.92 6.93
N VAL A 157 -1.30 -9.84 6.36
CA VAL A 157 -0.04 -9.22 6.79
C VAL A 157 -0.07 -8.75 8.24
N VAL A 158 -1.22 -8.24 8.71
CA VAL A 158 -1.37 -7.82 10.12
C VAL A 158 -1.72 -8.97 11.07
N GLY A 159 -1.80 -10.20 10.54
CA GLY A 159 -2.12 -11.43 11.23
C GLY A 159 -3.60 -11.60 11.59
N MET A 160 -4.50 -10.70 11.18
CA MET A 160 -5.93 -10.68 11.55
C MET A 160 -6.82 -11.19 10.40
N CYS A 161 -6.51 -12.38 9.89
CA CYS A 161 -7.26 -13.03 8.81
C CYS A 161 -8.10 -14.21 9.34
N GLY A 162 -8.98 -14.74 8.48
CA GLY A 162 -9.82 -15.90 8.82
C GLY A 162 -9.00 -17.19 8.88
N VAL A 163 -8.35 -17.41 10.02
CA VAL A 163 -7.59 -18.61 10.40
C VAL A 163 -8.05 -19.07 11.79
N GLY A 164 -7.79 -20.31 12.17
CA GLY A 164 -8.24 -20.95 13.39
C GLY A 164 -8.09 -20.08 14.64
N LYS A 165 -6.89 -19.52 14.88
CA LYS A 165 -6.63 -18.58 15.98
C LYS A 165 -7.64 -17.43 16.07
N PHE A 166 -7.99 -16.83 14.94
CA PHE A 166 -8.93 -15.70 14.89
C PHE A 166 -10.38 -16.14 14.83
N LYS A 167 -10.70 -17.28 14.22
CA LYS A 167 -12.06 -17.85 14.24
C LYS A 167 -12.50 -18.19 15.66
N VAL A 168 -11.63 -18.79 16.48
CA VAL A 168 -11.87 -18.99 17.91
C VAL A 168 -12.05 -17.65 18.63
N ARG A 169 -11.16 -16.69 18.37
CA ARG A 169 -11.23 -15.37 19.01
C ARG A 169 -12.51 -14.60 18.68
N TRP A 170 -13.07 -14.81 17.49
CA TRP A 170 -14.32 -14.21 17.04
C TRP A 170 -15.56 -15.03 17.43
N GLY A 171 -15.38 -16.19 18.08
CA GLY A 171 -16.47 -17.07 18.51
C GLY A 171 -17.13 -17.85 17.39
N TYR A 172 -16.47 -18.00 16.24
CA TYR A 172 -16.99 -18.80 15.12
C TYR A 172 -16.69 -20.30 15.25
N ASP A 173 -15.55 -20.65 15.86
CA ASP A 173 -15.11 -22.04 16.04
C ASP A 173 -14.71 -22.29 17.50
N THR A 174 -14.67 -23.56 17.89
CA THR A 174 -14.21 -24.01 19.22
C THR A 174 -12.73 -24.41 19.23
N SER A 175 -12.13 -24.66 18.07
CA SER A 175 -10.74 -25.10 17.91
C SER A 175 -9.96 -24.15 17.01
N ALA A 176 -8.69 -23.91 17.39
CA ALA A 176 -7.74 -23.15 16.58
C ALA A 176 -6.90 -24.05 15.66
N ALA A 177 -7.30 -25.31 15.48
CA ALA A 177 -6.63 -26.28 14.63
C ALA A 177 -6.78 -25.93 13.14
N CYS A 178 -5.74 -26.21 12.36
CA CYS A 178 -5.77 -26.14 10.92
C CYS A 178 -6.66 -27.28 10.38
N PRO A 179 -7.61 -27.00 9.48
CA PRO A 179 -8.45 -28.05 8.87
C PRO A 179 -7.62 -29.02 8.01
N CYS A 180 -6.44 -28.62 7.53
CA CYS A 180 -5.63 -29.46 6.66
C CYS A 180 -4.75 -30.45 7.44
N CYS A 181 -4.18 -30.07 8.59
CA CYS A 181 -3.22 -30.90 9.34
C CYS A 181 -3.52 -31.07 10.84
N GLY A 182 -4.50 -30.36 11.40
CA GLY A 182 -4.86 -30.43 12.82
C GLY A 182 -3.99 -29.60 13.77
N GLU A 183 -2.87 -29.03 13.32
CA GLU A 183 -1.96 -28.22 14.15
C GLU A 183 -2.50 -26.81 14.44
N PHE A 184 -1.94 -26.11 15.43
CA PHE A 184 -2.34 -24.74 15.75
C PHE A 184 -2.17 -23.80 14.54
N GLU A 185 -3.24 -23.10 14.18
CA GLU A 185 -3.30 -22.30 12.97
C GLU A 185 -3.30 -20.79 13.26
N ASP A 186 -2.20 -20.14 12.89
CA ASP A 186 -2.16 -18.70 12.65
C ASP A 186 -1.92 -18.38 11.17
N HIS A 187 -1.81 -17.10 10.82
CA HIS A 187 -1.55 -16.68 9.44
C HIS A 187 -0.22 -17.22 8.86
N LEU A 188 0.80 -17.46 9.69
CA LEU A 188 2.09 -17.99 9.26
C LEU A 188 2.02 -19.50 9.02
N HIS A 189 1.11 -20.19 9.71
CA HIS A 189 0.87 -21.61 9.51
C HIS A 189 0.44 -21.92 8.07
N ILE A 190 -0.35 -21.05 7.41
CA ILE A 190 -0.90 -21.31 6.06
C ILE A 190 0.18 -21.76 5.06
N PRO A 191 1.25 -20.98 4.79
CA PRO A 191 2.30 -21.41 3.87
C PRO A 191 3.27 -22.45 4.45
N ARG A 192 3.15 -22.80 5.74
CA ARG A 192 4.01 -23.75 6.46
C ARG A 192 3.31 -25.08 6.76
N CYS A 193 2.04 -25.20 6.38
CA CYS A 193 1.24 -26.38 6.63
C CYS A 193 1.79 -27.55 5.81
N MET A 194 2.20 -28.62 6.49
CA MET A 194 2.78 -29.82 5.88
C MET A 194 1.71 -30.87 5.51
N ALA A 195 0.43 -30.50 5.48
CA ALA A 195 -0.61 -31.38 4.99
C ALA A 195 -0.34 -31.73 3.51
N PRO A 196 -0.48 -32.99 3.08
CA PRO A 196 -0.17 -33.39 1.71
C PRO A 196 -0.90 -32.56 0.65
N SER A 197 -2.17 -32.18 0.89
CA SER A 197 -2.95 -31.36 -0.04
C SER A 197 -2.43 -29.92 -0.12
N THR A 198 -2.00 -29.32 1.00
CA THR A 198 -1.43 -27.98 1.04
C THR A 198 -0.04 -27.94 0.40
N SER A 199 0.80 -28.95 0.65
CA SER A 199 2.10 -29.07 -0.02
C SER A 199 1.96 -29.22 -1.53
N ALA A 200 0.99 -30.02 -2.00
CA ALA A 200 0.71 -30.14 -3.43
C ALA A 200 0.25 -28.80 -4.05
N GLU A 201 -0.58 -28.04 -3.34
CA GLU A 201 -0.99 -26.70 -3.77
C GLU A 201 0.21 -25.72 -3.80
N TRP A 202 1.08 -25.76 -2.79
CA TRP A 202 2.31 -24.97 -2.76
C TRP A 202 3.20 -25.26 -3.98
N ASP A 203 3.45 -26.54 -4.27
CA ASP A 203 4.26 -26.95 -5.41
C ASP A 203 3.65 -26.47 -6.72
N ARG A 204 2.33 -26.64 -6.88
CA ARG A 204 1.59 -26.17 -8.06
C ARG A 204 1.74 -24.67 -8.28
N GLN A 205 1.61 -23.86 -7.23
CA GLN A 205 1.76 -22.40 -7.33
C GLN A 205 3.21 -21.98 -7.57
N THR A 206 4.16 -22.69 -6.97
CA THR A 206 5.60 -22.43 -7.17
C THR A 206 6.03 -22.73 -8.60
N VAL A 207 5.54 -23.83 -9.19
CA VAL A 207 5.77 -24.16 -10.62
C VAL A 207 5.14 -23.09 -11.53
N ALA A 208 3.93 -22.62 -11.22
CA ALA A 208 3.29 -21.55 -11.98
C ALA A 208 4.09 -20.23 -11.92
N LEU A 209 4.62 -19.89 -10.75
CA LEU A 209 5.50 -18.74 -10.57
C LEU A 209 6.82 -18.89 -11.35
N GLU A 210 7.45 -20.06 -11.32
CA GLU A 210 8.68 -20.33 -12.07
C GLU A 210 8.46 -20.15 -13.57
N LEU A 211 7.39 -20.75 -14.12
CA LEU A 211 7.02 -20.59 -15.52
C LEU A 211 6.77 -19.11 -15.86
N TRP A 212 6.09 -18.38 -14.97
CA TRP A 212 5.87 -16.96 -15.14
C TRP A 212 7.18 -16.17 -15.19
N LEU A 213 8.14 -16.46 -14.30
CA LEU A 213 9.47 -15.83 -14.28
C LEU A 213 10.21 -16.04 -15.60
N ASP A 214 10.08 -17.22 -16.21
CA ASP A 214 10.63 -17.53 -17.52
C ASP A 214 9.94 -16.70 -18.62
N THR A 215 8.61 -16.60 -18.61
CA THR A 215 7.88 -15.77 -19.59
C THR A 215 8.27 -14.29 -19.52
N GLN A 216 8.63 -13.81 -18.32
CA GLN A 216 9.07 -12.44 -18.12
C GLN A 216 10.54 -12.20 -18.50
N VAL A 217 11.27 -13.24 -18.91
CA VAL A 217 12.71 -13.16 -19.22
C VAL A 217 13.46 -12.64 -18.00
N THR A 218 13.18 -13.22 -16.83
CA THR A 218 13.91 -12.94 -15.59
C THR A 218 15.35 -13.46 -15.71
N ASP A 219 16.33 -12.76 -15.12
CA ASP A 219 17.70 -13.27 -15.00
C ASP A 219 17.64 -14.65 -14.32
N PRO A 220 18.21 -15.72 -14.93
CA PRO A 220 18.20 -17.06 -14.36
C PRO A 220 18.74 -17.14 -12.92
N ALA A 221 19.72 -16.31 -12.57
CA ALA A 221 20.26 -16.25 -11.22
C ALA A 221 19.32 -15.53 -10.25
N ILE A 222 18.62 -14.47 -10.69
CA ILE A 222 17.57 -13.82 -9.89
C ILE A 222 16.42 -14.80 -9.66
N LYS A 223 15.97 -15.51 -10.71
CA LYS A 223 14.94 -16.56 -10.62
C LYS A 223 15.32 -17.60 -9.57
N HIS A 224 16.53 -18.16 -9.67
CA HIS A 224 17.00 -19.16 -8.72
C HIS A 224 17.08 -18.62 -7.28
N ALA A 225 17.56 -17.38 -7.10
CA ALA A 225 17.63 -16.74 -5.80
C ALA A 225 16.24 -16.53 -5.17
N LEU A 226 15.28 -16.00 -5.92
CA LEU A 226 13.90 -15.77 -5.46
C LEU A 226 13.18 -17.06 -5.09
N LEU A 227 13.24 -18.09 -5.94
CA LEU A 227 12.64 -19.40 -5.66
C LEU A 227 13.27 -20.05 -4.41
N SER A 228 14.55 -19.78 -4.16
CA SER A 228 15.23 -20.29 -2.98
C SER A 228 14.84 -19.55 -1.70
N LEU A 229 14.65 -18.23 -1.77
CA LEU A 229 14.10 -17.44 -0.67
C LEU A 229 12.68 -17.90 -0.31
N LEU A 230 11.88 -18.29 -1.32
CA LEU A 230 10.53 -18.82 -1.10
C LEU A 230 10.51 -20.14 -0.34
N LYS A 231 11.52 -21.01 -0.51
CA LYS A 231 11.62 -22.24 0.30
C LYS A 231 11.72 -21.94 1.80
N GLY A 232 12.37 -20.83 2.17
CA GLY A 232 12.46 -20.36 3.55
C GLY A 232 11.12 -19.89 4.15
N VAL A 233 10.08 -19.72 3.32
CA VAL A 233 8.73 -19.40 3.82
C VAL A 233 8.10 -20.64 4.48
N CYS A 234 8.15 -21.79 3.81
CA CYS A 234 7.60 -23.06 4.29
C CYS A 234 8.39 -23.62 5.46
N ASP A 235 9.71 -23.54 5.37
CA ASP A 235 10.61 -24.03 6.41
C ASP A 235 11.64 -22.95 6.76
N PRO A 236 11.33 -22.10 7.76
CA PRO A 236 12.24 -21.08 8.26
C PRO A 236 13.53 -21.65 8.88
N SER A 237 13.58 -22.95 9.19
CA SER A 237 14.76 -23.61 9.73
C SER A 237 15.79 -23.95 8.64
N LEU A 238 15.38 -23.92 7.36
CA LEU A 238 16.29 -24.16 6.25
C LEU A 238 17.43 -23.12 6.27
N PRO A 239 18.69 -23.58 6.17
CA PRO A 239 19.81 -22.67 6.09
C PRO A 239 19.66 -21.83 4.82
N SER A 240 19.93 -20.53 4.95
CA SER A 240 20.13 -19.65 3.80
C SER A 240 21.05 -20.31 2.77
N ILE A 241 20.75 -20.16 1.48
CA ILE A 241 21.66 -20.58 0.41
C ILE A 241 23.06 -20.05 0.67
N ARG A 242 24.05 -20.95 0.65
CA ARG A 242 25.46 -20.62 0.89
C ARG A 242 26.16 -20.02 -0.33
N VAL A 243 25.61 -20.22 -1.53
CA VAL A 243 26.24 -19.80 -2.80
C VAL A 243 25.25 -18.98 -3.63
N VAL A 244 25.32 -17.67 -3.47
CA VAL A 244 24.66 -16.69 -4.34
C VAL A 244 25.76 -15.99 -5.16
N PRO A 245 25.58 -15.78 -6.48
CA PRO A 245 26.54 -15.03 -7.28
C PRO A 245 26.87 -13.67 -6.65
N GLY A 246 28.14 -13.25 -6.69
CA GLY A 246 28.60 -12.04 -6.00
C GLY A 246 27.75 -10.80 -6.30
N ARG A 247 27.31 -10.63 -7.55
CA ARG A 247 26.43 -9.53 -7.98
C ARG A 247 25.05 -9.50 -7.30
N LEU A 248 24.52 -10.64 -6.88
CA LEU A 248 23.20 -10.74 -6.25
C LEU A 248 23.27 -10.72 -4.71
N ARG A 249 24.48 -10.69 -4.13
CA ARG A 249 24.67 -10.84 -2.68
C ARG A 249 23.93 -9.76 -1.88
N SER A 250 24.06 -8.50 -2.29
CA SER A 250 23.41 -7.38 -1.60
C SER A 250 21.89 -7.48 -1.64
N ALA A 251 21.31 -7.81 -2.81
CA ALA A 251 19.87 -7.97 -2.95
C ALA A 251 19.33 -9.16 -2.15
N PHE A 252 20.09 -10.26 -2.11
CA PHE A 252 19.76 -11.43 -1.31
C PHE A 252 19.77 -11.10 0.20
N GLN A 253 20.83 -10.45 0.69
CA GLN A 253 20.94 -10.03 2.09
C GLN A 253 19.86 -9.02 2.49
N SER A 254 19.58 -8.06 1.61
CA SER A 254 18.49 -7.11 1.76
C SER A 254 17.13 -7.80 1.88
N GLN A 255 16.86 -8.79 1.01
CA GLN A 255 15.62 -9.57 1.10
C GLN A 255 15.55 -10.44 2.36
N GLN A 256 16.69 -10.95 2.85
CA GLN A 256 16.74 -11.67 4.12
C GLN A 256 16.47 -10.77 5.32
N CYS A 257 16.92 -9.52 5.29
CA CYS A 257 16.57 -8.51 6.29
C CYS A 257 15.05 -8.26 6.32
N ILE A 258 14.41 -8.22 5.14
CA ILE A 258 12.94 -8.13 5.03
C ILE A 258 12.24 -9.41 5.51
N GLY A 259 12.88 -10.56 5.31
CA GLY A 259 12.40 -11.88 5.71
C GLY A 259 11.62 -12.61 4.62
N TYR A 260 11.64 -13.94 4.69
CA TYR A 260 10.99 -14.81 3.69
C TYR A 260 9.48 -14.61 3.64
N GLN A 261 8.82 -14.54 4.81
CA GLN A 261 7.39 -14.25 4.88
C GLN A 261 7.06 -12.90 4.25
N GLY A 262 7.93 -11.90 4.45
CA GLY A 262 7.77 -10.59 3.84
C GLY A 262 7.76 -10.64 2.32
N LEU A 263 8.63 -11.45 1.72
CA LEU A 263 8.65 -11.66 0.27
C LEU A 263 7.29 -12.18 -0.23
N LEU A 264 6.75 -13.23 0.39
CA LEU A 264 5.45 -13.80 0.02
C LEU A 264 4.32 -12.76 0.17
N GLU A 265 4.40 -11.94 1.22
CA GLU A 265 3.42 -10.93 1.57
C GLU A 265 3.52 -9.62 0.77
N GLY A 266 4.42 -9.54 -0.20
CA GLY A 266 4.53 -8.40 -1.09
C GLY A 266 5.67 -7.43 -0.79
N ARG A 267 6.55 -7.74 0.18
CA ARG A 267 7.72 -6.91 0.53
C ARG A 267 8.95 -7.42 -0.20
N LEU A 268 9.15 -6.92 -1.42
CA LEU A 268 10.33 -7.18 -2.25
C LEU A 268 11.40 -6.12 -1.97
N SER A 269 12.66 -6.53 -1.91
CA SER A 269 13.80 -5.61 -1.83
C SER A 269 13.88 -4.70 -3.05
N CYS A 270 14.16 -3.42 -2.82
CA CYS A 270 14.40 -2.42 -3.86
C CYS A 270 15.64 -2.72 -4.74
N GLN A 271 16.48 -3.66 -4.32
CA GLN A 271 17.71 -4.04 -5.04
C GLN A 271 17.46 -5.04 -6.19
N TRP A 272 16.30 -5.70 -6.25
CA TRP A 272 16.03 -6.69 -7.29
C TRP A 272 15.74 -6.08 -8.67
N ALA A 273 15.00 -4.97 -8.72
CA ALA A 273 14.61 -4.36 -9.99
C ALA A 273 15.81 -3.82 -10.79
N PRO A 274 16.80 -3.14 -10.18
CA PRO A 274 18.03 -2.73 -10.87
C PRO A 274 18.82 -3.91 -11.46
N LEU A 275 18.96 -5.01 -10.71
CA LEU A 275 19.67 -6.20 -11.20
C LEU A 275 18.96 -6.84 -12.41
N GLN A 276 17.62 -6.86 -12.38
CA GLN A 276 16.84 -7.32 -13.52
C GLN A 276 16.96 -6.37 -14.71
N GLU A 277 17.05 -5.05 -14.48
CA GLU A 277 17.28 -4.06 -15.52
C GLU A 277 18.59 -4.28 -16.26
N GLU A 278 19.70 -4.48 -15.53
CA GLU A 278 21.01 -4.80 -16.11
C GLU A 278 20.94 -6.03 -17.04
N TYR A 279 20.25 -7.09 -16.59
CA TYR A 279 20.06 -8.29 -17.40
C TYR A 279 19.22 -8.02 -18.65
N LEU A 280 18.11 -7.28 -18.54
CA LEU A 280 17.25 -6.95 -19.67
C LEU A 280 17.99 -6.10 -20.71
N GLN A 281 18.78 -5.12 -20.26
CA GLN A 281 19.62 -4.29 -21.11
C GLN A 281 20.67 -5.12 -21.87
N SER A 282 21.33 -6.07 -21.19
CA SER A 282 22.30 -6.98 -21.83
C SER A 282 21.68 -7.83 -22.96
N ARG A 283 20.37 -8.03 -22.92
CA ARG A 283 19.59 -8.76 -23.93
C ARG A 283 18.91 -7.88 -24.97
N GLY A 284 19.13 -6.56 -24.94
CA GLY A 284 18.46 -5.60 -25.83
C GLY A 284 16.96 -5.49 -25.59
N SER A 285 16.46 -5.90 -24.41
CA SER A 285 15.04 -5.89 -24.08
C SER A 285 14.59 -4.53 -23.57
N GLN A 286 13.46 -4.03 -24.07
CA GLN A 286 12.83 -2.76 -23.64
C GLN A 286 11.77 -2.96 -22.55
N ARG A 287 11.77 -4.13 -21.88
CA ARG A 287 10.80 -4.42 -20.81
C ARG A 287 11.10 -3.57 -19.57
N SER A 288 10.06 -3.06 -18.94
CA SER A 288 10.20 -2.21 -17.75
C SER A 288 10.53 -3.04 -16.49
N PRO A 289 11.65 -2.77 -15.80
CA PRO A 289 12.04 -3.47 -14.57
C PRO A 289 11.08 -3.15 -13.41
N THR A 290 10.57 -1.92 -13.33
CA THR A 290 9.59 -1.52 -12.31
C THR A 290 8.23 -2.19 -12.52
N LEU A 291 7.81 -2.39 -13.78
CA LEU A 291 6.62 -3.19 -14.08
C LEU A 291 6.84 -4.67 -13.78
N TRP A 292 8.03 -5.21 -14.06
CA TRP A 292 8.40 -6.57 -13.69
C TRP A 292 8.29 -6.78 -12.18
N ALA A 293 8.89 -5.91 -11.36
CA ALA A 293 8.86 -6.01 -9.90
C ALA A 293 7.41 -5.95 -9.37
N SER A 294 6.60 -5.01 -9.85
CA SER A 294 5.19 -4.92 -9.47
C SER A 294 4.38 -6.17 -9.84
N ARG A 295 4.61 -6.75 -11.02
CA ARG A 295 3.92 -7.98 -11.43
C ARG A 295 4.43 -9.21 -10.67
N LEU A 296 5.70 -9.27 -10.31
CA LEU A 296 6.25 -10.30 -9.43
C LEU A 296 5.54 -10.28 -8.08
N LEU A 297 5.42 -9.10 -7.47
CA LEU A 297 4.69 -8.92 -6.22
C LEU A 297 3.22 -9.34 -6.33
N HIS A 298 2.56 -9.05 -7.45
CA HIS A 298 1.21 -9.54 -7.72
C HIS A 298 1.17 -11.07 -7.69
N GLN A 299 2.09 -11.75 -8.39
CA GLN A 299 2.13 -13.22 -8.41
C GLN A 299 2.40 -13.82 -7.02
N LEU A 300 3.31 -13.23 -6.24
CA LEU A 300 3.63 -13.66 -4.88
C LEU A 300 2.42 -13.55 -3.93
N ILE A 301 1.73 -12.41 -3.98
CA ILE A 301 0.52 -12.20 -3.17
C ILE A 301 -0.58 -13.19 -3.57
N LEU A 302 -0.74 -13.46 -4.87
CA LEU A 302 -1.69 -14.47 -5.34
C LEU A 302 -1.32 -15.87 -4.87
N LEU A 303 -0.03 -16.25 -4.87
CA LEU A 303 0.42 -17.53 -4.33
C LEU A 303 -0.03 -17.70 -2.87
N GLY A 304 0.22 -16.70 -2.02
CA GLY A 304 -0.23 -16.71 -0.63
C GLY A 304 -1.75 -16.78 -0.49
N PHE A 305 -2.48 -16.04 -1.32
CA PHE A 305 -3.94 -16.04 -1.34
C PHE A 305 -4.50 -17.41 -1.72
N GLN A 306 -3.92 -18.08 -2.72
CA GLN A 306 -4.38 -19.39 -3.18
C GLN A 306 -4.20 -20.48 -2.12
N LEU A 307 -3.10 -20.44 -1.36
CA LEU A 307 -2.91 -21.35 -0.21
C LEU A 307 -3.99 -21.16 0.86
N TRP A 308 -4.31 -19.90 1.18
CA TRP A 308 -5.41 -19.60 2.11
C TRP A 308 -6.77 -20.03 1.55
N ALA A 309 -7.02 -19.83 0.26
CA ALA A 309 -8.24 -20.23 -0.40
C ALA A 309 -8.41 -21.75 -0.41
N HIS A 310 -7.35 -22.50 -0.74
CA HIS A 310 -7.32 -23.96 -0.66
C HIS A 310 -7.65 -24.46 0.74
N ARG A 311 -6.99 -23.90 1.78
CA ARG A 311 -7.28 -24.21 3.18
C ARG A 311 -8.75 -23.98 3.54
N ASN A 312 -9.38 -22.89 3.06
CA ASN A 312 -10.79 -22.63 3.33
C ASN A 312 -11.73 -23.59 2.59
N LEU A 313 -11.36 -24.05 1.40
CA LEU A 313 -12.12 -25.07 0.69
C LEU A 313 -12.15 -26.38 1.50
N VAL A 314 -11.01 -26.80 2.06
CA VAL A 314 -10.94 -27.99 2.94
C VAL A 314 -11.85 -27.82 4.15
N GLN A 315 -11.80 -26.67 4.84
CA GLN A 315 -12.69 -26.41 5.98
C GLN A 315 -14.17 -26.56 5.61
N HIS A 316 -14.61 -25.93 4.52
CA HIS A 316 -16.02 -25.97 4.14
C HIS A 316 -16.46 -27.33 3.60
N LEU A 317 -15.53 -28.17 3.12
CA LEU A 317 -15.84 -29.56 2.79
C LEU A 317 -16.09 -30.39 4.06
N GLU A 318 -15.30 -30.20 5.11
CA GLU A 318 -15.50 -30.88 6.40
C GLU A 318 -16.78 -30.44 7.12
N ASP A 319 -17.08 -29.13 7.11
CA ASP A 319 -18.31 -28.57 7.71
C ASP A 319 -19.58 -29.15 7.06
N ASN A 320 -19.52 -29.57 5.79
CA ASN A 320 -20.65 -30.16 5.06
C ASN A 320 -20.82 -31.67 5.31
N VAL A 321 -19.87 -32.32 5.99
CA VAL A 321 -19.88 -33.77 6.26
C VAL A 321 -20.32 -34.07 7.72
N GLN A 322 -20.40 -33.05 8.58
CA GLN A 322 -20.88 -33.13 9.97
C GLN A 322 -22.37 -32.80 10.09
#